data_AF-A0A4S5BJE8-F1
#
_entry.id   AF-A0A4S5BJE8-F1
#
_cell.length_a   1.000
_cell.length_b   1.000
_cell.length_c   1.000
_cell.angle_alpha   90.00
_cell.angle_beta   90.00
_cell.angle_gamma   90.00
#
_symmetry.space_group_name_H-M   'P 1'
#
loop_
_entity.id
_entity.type
_entity.pdbx_description
1 polymer ?
#
loop_
_entity_poly.entity_id
_entity_poly.type
_entity_poly.pdbx_seq_one_letter_code
_entity_poly.pdbx_strand_id
1 'polypeptide(L)'
;MRFFDIFSLTPTPNTICGAQPRTRSLAAAAAAAAAAAAAAAAAAAALRLGASGLALASAALITQAHASDLPGQGRSVQPVQTSVSEETFQTLIVVKALEQLGYKVLPIQETEYASGYMALANGDASFTAVNWQPLHNDFYANAGGDDKFFRVGTYVDNSAQGYLIDKKTAEQYNITNLGQLSDPEIAKLFDANGDGKADLTGCTPGWGCEPVIEHQLDAFGLRESVSHNQGNYAALMSDTITRYQQGQPILYYTWTPYWVSGVLVPGKDVVWLEVPFTSLPGEQKAIDSMLPNGKNYGFPLNHMSIVANKEFAAANPAAAKLFAIMKLPIDDVSAQNLRMQQGEKSSADIARHADAWIAAHQSTFDGWIEQAKQAAQQ
;
A
#
# COMPACT_ATOMS: atom_id res chain seq x y z
N MET A 1 4.13 -24.25 2.32
CA MET A 1 3.01 -25.21 2.23
C MET A 1 1.74 -24.37 2.28
N ARG A 2 0.97 -24.04 1.24
CA ARG A 2 0.87 -24.38 -0.18
C ARG A 2 0.57 -23.07 -0.94
N PHE A 3 1.16 -22.85 -2.12
CA PHE A 3 0.98 -21.63 -2.94
C PHE A 3 0.08 -21.83 -4.17
N PHE A 4 -0.67 -22.94 -4.22
CA PHE A 4 -1.59 -23.27 -5.32
C PHE A 4 -2.77 -24.06 -4.74
N ASP A 5 -3.81 -23.37 -4.28
CA ASP A 5 -5.14 -23.95 -3.95
C ASP A 5 -6.17 -22.81 -3.78
N ILE A 6 -6.16 -21.81 -4.67
CA ILE A 6 -7.23 -20.81 -4.76
C ILE A 6 -7.67 -20.79 -6.23
N PHE A 7 -8.98 -20.79 -6.46
CA PHE A 7 -9.71 -20.83 -7.76
C PHE A 7 -10.44 -22.14 -8.05
N SER A 8 -11.46 -22.42 -7.23
CA SER A 8 -12.66 -23.11 -7.69
C SER A 8 -13.86 -22.69 -6.84
N LEU A 9 -14.55 -21.63 -7.25
CA LEU A 9 -15.91 -21.35 -6.82
C LEU A 9 -16.74 -20.95 -8.04
N THR A 10 -17.59 -21.87 -8.46
CA THR A 10 -18.64 -21.66 -9.45
C THR A 10 -19.79 -20.85 -8.84
N PRO A 11 -20.49 -20.00 -9.61
CA PRO A 11 -21.63 -19.24 -9.09
C PRO A 11 -22.90 -20.10 -9.09
N THR A 12 -23.64 -20.10 -7.99
CA THR A 12 -25.01 -20.65 -7.93
C THR A 12 -26.03 -19.59 -8.39
N PRO A 13 -27.10 -19.99 -9.10
CA PRO A 13 -27.98 -19.06 -9.79
C PRO A 13 -29.09 -18.48 -8.90
N ASN A 14 -29.38 -17.20 -9.15
CA ASN A 14 -30.52 -16.42 -8.66
C ASN A 14 -31.86 -17.13 -8.90
N THR A 15 -32.73 -17.13 -7.90
CA THR A 15 -34.17 -17.34 -8.08
C THR A 15 -34.92 -16.07 -7.69
N ILE A 16 -35.59 -15.47 -8.68
CA ILE A 16 -36.56 -14.38 -8.56
C ILE A 16 -37.95 -15.00 -8.42
N CYS A 17 -38.70 -14.61 -7.39
CA CYS A 17 -40.17 -14.62 -7.29
C CYS A 17 -40.51 -13.89 -5.98
N GLY A 18 -41.46 -12.99 -5.79
CA GLY A 18 -42.62 -12.46 -6.52
C GLY A 18 -43.39 -11.61 -5.49
N ALA A 19 -44.04 -10.53 -5.94
CA ALA A 19 -44.54 -9.42 -5.13
C ALA A 19 -45.72 -9.72 -4.18
N GLN A 20 -45.89 -8.93 -3.10
CA GLN A 20 -47.00 -7.96 -2.87
C GLN A 20 -47.20 -7.50 -1.39
N PRO A 21 -47.92 -6.39 -1.12
CA PRO A 21 -47.56 -5.39 -0.10
C PRO A 21 -48.38 -5.49 1.20
N ARG A 22 -47.83 -5.00 2.31
CA ARG A 22 -48.63 -4.62 3.49
C ARG A 22 -48.16 -3.30 4.08
N THR A 23 -49.01 -2.31 3.85
CA THR A 23 -49.18 -1.09 4.63
C THR A 23 -49.23 -1.39 6.13
N ARG A 24 -48.36 -0.74 6.92
CA ARG A 24 -48.63 -0.40 8.32
C ARG A 24 -47.70 0.72 8.81
N SER A 25 -48.25 1.93 8.78
CA SER A 25 -48.29 2.87 9.90
C SER A 25 -46.98 3.50 10.38
N LEU A 26 -46.77 4.73 9.89
CA LEU A 26 -45.95 5.86 10.37
C LEU A 26 -46.28 6.34 11.81
N ALA A 27 -46.60 5.44 12.75
CA ALA A 27 -46.97 5.79 14.12
C ALA A 27 -46.00 5.28 15.20
N ALA A 28 -44.95 4.54 14.84
CA ALA A 28 -44.00 3.96 15.80
C ALA A 28 -42.69 4.76 15.97
N ALA A 29 -42.43 5.77 15.13
CA ALA A 29 -41.20 6.56 15.17
C ALA A 29 -41.35 7.95 15.84
N ALA A 30 -42.57 8.36 16.22
CA ALA A 30 -42.85 9.65 16.86
C ALA A 30 -43.00 9.57 18.40
N ALA A 31 -42.87 8.38 19.00
CA ALA A 31 -43.06 8.18 20.44
C ALA A 31 -41.75 8.04 21.25
N ALA A 32 -40.58 8.08 20.61
CA ALA A 32 -39.28 7.97 21.28
C ALA A 32 -38.56 9.33 21.48
N ALA A 33 -39.12 10.44 20.99
CA ALA A 33 -38.50 11.77 21.03
C ALA A 33 -39.19 12.78 22.00
N ALA A 34 -40.16 12.34 22.81
CA ALA A 34 -40.94 13.22 23.70
C ALA A 34 -40.73 12.97 25.21
N ALA A 35 -39.73 12.18 25.61
CA ALA A 35 -39.47 11.83 27.02
C ALA A 35 -38.23 12.54 27.65
N ALA A 36 -37.62 13.51 26.96
CA ALA A 36 -36.38 14.16 27.44
C ALA A 36 -36.49 15.68 27.69
N ALA A 37 -37.69 16.28 27.66
CA ALA A 37 -37.84 17.75 27.69
C ALA A 37 -38.82 18.31 28.75
N ALA A 38 -39.07 17.60 29.87
CA ALA A 38 -40.00 18.09 30.90
C ALA A 38 -39.57 17.75 32.34
N ALA A 39 -38.30 17.99 32.70
CA ALA A 39 -37.81 17.84 34.08
C ALA A 39 -36.91 19.00 34.55
N ALA A 40 -37.15 20.23 34.05
CA ALA A 40 -36.40 21.41 34.45
C ALA A 40 -37.26 22.69 34.44
N ALA A 41 -38.41 22.68 35.13
CA ALA A 41 -39.13 23.92 35.46
C ALA A 41 -40.22 23.64 36.52
N ALA A 42 -39.89 23.82 37.81
CA ALA A 42 -40.78 24.31 38.88
C ALA A 42 -40.23 23.90 40.26
N ALA A 43 -39.30 24.69 40.81
CA ALA A 43 -39.00 24.65 42.24
C ALA A 43 -38.82 26.09 42.75
N ALA A 44 -39.92 26.83 42.76
CA ALA A 44 -40.01 28.12 43.43
C ALA A 44 -41.45 28.38 43.90
N ALA A 45 -41.78 27.98 45.13
CA ALA A 45 -42.68 28.73 46.02
C ALA A 45 -42.86 28.03 47.39
N ALA A 46 -42.35 28.71 48.42
CA ALA A 46 -42.91 28.86 49.76
C ALA A 46 -43.20 27.63 50.65
N LEU A 47 -42.37 27.46 51.68
CA LEU A 47 -42.90 27.32 53.05
C LEU A 47 -41.95 27.96 54.08
N ARG A 48 -42.44 29.01 54.74
CA ARG A 48 -41.86 29.57 55.97
C ARG A 48 -42.30 28.69 57.13
N LEU A 49 -41.37 28.27 57.99
CA LEU A 49 -41.38 28.30 59.47
C LEU A 49 -40.34 27.31 60.03
N GLY A 50 -39.48 27.77 60.96
CA GLY A 50 -38.94 26.91 62.02
C GLY A 50 -37.47 26.50 61.97
N ALA A 51 -36.64 27.33 62.60
CA ALA A 51 -35.52 26.97 63.50
C ALA A 51 -34.44 25.93 63.09
N SER A 52 -33.21 26.45 62.98
CA SER A 52 -31.96 25.92 63.56
C SER A 52 -31.45 24.54 63.14
N GLY A 53 -30.35 24.52 62.38
CA GLY A 53 -29.33 23.46 62.45
C GLY A 53 -28.83 22.94 61.11
N LEU A 54 -27.50 22.98 60.96
CA LEU A 54 -26.65 22.34 59.94
C LEU A 54 -26.67 22.93 58.52
N ALA A 55 -25.65 23.74 58.24
CA ALA A 55 -25.13 23.96 56.91
C ALA A 55 -24.52 22.66 56.36
N LEU A 56 -25.23 21.94 55.49
CA LEU A 56 -24.60 21.02 54.55
C LEU A 56 -24.25 21.79 53.28
N ALA A 57 -22.97 22.16 53.15
CA ALA A 57 -22.40 22.59 51.89
C ALA A 57 -22.32 21.37 50.95
N SER A 58 -23.28 21.22 50.06
CA SER A 58 -23.19 20.29 48.94
C SER A 58 -22.17 20.83 47.93
N ALA A 59 -20.90 20.50 48.12
CA ALA A 59 -19.89 20.70 47.09
C ALA A 59 -20.20 19.77 45.91
N ALA A 60 -20.84 20.31 44.88
CA ALA A 60 -20.91 19.65 43.59
C ALA A 60 -19.48 19.57 43.02
N LEU A 61 -18.86 18.40 43.17
CA LEU A 61 -17.67 18.03 42.41
C LEU A 61 -18.07 17.96 40.95
N ILE A 62 -17.91 19.08 40.23
CA ILE A 62 -17.89 19.07 38.77
C ILE A 62 -16.60 18.34 38.42
N THR A 63 -16.70 17.03 38.19
CA THR A 63 -15.66 16.29 37.47
C THR A 63 -15.61 16.90 36.07
N GLN A 64 -14.71 17.85 35.85
CA GLN A 64 -14.30 18.21 34.51
C GLN A 64 -13.72 16.94 33.90
N ALA A 65 -14.49 16.28 33.05
CA ALA A 65 -13.95 15.30 32.14
C ALA A 65 -12.98 16.05 31.24
N HIS A 66 -11.70 16.07 31.62
CA HIS A 66 -10.64 16.43 30.70
C HIS A 66 -10.73 15.42 29.57
N ALA A 67 -11.21 15.85 28.40
CA ALA A 67 -10.94 15.11 27.18
C ALA A 67 -9.41 14.96 27.15
N SER A 68 -8.89 13.73 27.20
CA SER A 68 -7.45 13.55 27.10
C SER A 68 -7.05 14.07 25.74
N ASP A 69 -6.19 15.08 25.70
CA ASP A 69 -5.62 15.57 24.45
C ASP A 69 -5.05 14.38 23.67
N LEU A 70 -5.38 14.29 22.38
CA LEU A 70 -4.91 13.18 21.56
C LEU A 70 -3.38 13.29 21.38
N PRO A 71 -2.64 12.16 21.28
CA PRO A 71 -1.17 12.19 21.27
C PRO A 71 -0.52 13.08 20.18
N GLY A 72 -1.21 13.28 19.06
CA GLY A 72 -0.77 14.11 17.94
C GLY A 72 -1.24 15.57 17.97
N GLN A 73 -2.01 15.98 18.98
CA GLN A 73 -2.60 17.32 19.02
C GLN A 73 -1.53 18.41 18.99
N GLY A 74 -1.69 19.37 18.07
CA GLY A 74 -0.72 20.44 17.84
C GLY A 74 0.52 20.03 17.04
N ARG A 75 0.62 18.78 16.59
CA ARG A 75 1.75 18.27 15.79
C ARG A 75 1.35 18.08 14.34
N SER A 76 2.23 18.45 13.43
CA SER A 76 2.04 18.24 11.99
C SER A 76 2.87 17.08 11.48
N VAL A 77 2.39 16.40 10.43
CA VAL A 77 3.07 15.29 9.77
C VAL A 77 3.08 15.54 8.27
N GLN A 78 4.23 15.41 7.62
CA GLN A 78 4.40 15.54 6.17
C GLN A 78 4.66 14.16 5.54
N PRO A 79 3.65 13.49 4.97
CA PRO A 79 3.87 12.26 4.22
C PRO A 79 4.59 12.53 2.90
N VAL A 80 5.39 11.56 2.45
CA VAL A 80 6.08 11.58 1.15
C VAL A 80 5.96 10.24 0.42
N GLN A 81 5.72 10.31 -0.89
CA GLN A 81 5.71 9.17 -1.83
C GLN A 81 6.16 9.65 -3.21
N THR A 82 6.11 8.79 -4.23
CA THR A 82 6.40 9.18 -5.62
C THR A 82 5.14 9.63 -6.38
N SER A 83 5.30 9.96 -7.65
CA SER A 83 4.18 10.22 -8.56
C SER A 83 3.42 8.96 -8.98
N VAL A 84 3.82 7.77 -8.50
CA VAL A 84 3.09 6.51 -8.72
C VAL A 84 1.79 6.55 -7.92
N SER A 85 0.69 6.80 -8.62
CA SER A 85 -0.64 6.96 -8.01
C SER A 85 -1.07 5.76 -7.16
N GLU A 86 -0.63 4.56 -7.52
CA GLU A 86 -0.93 3.28 -6.88
C GLU A 86 -0.33 3.18 -5.46
N GLU A 87 0.64 4.02 -5.12
CA GLU A 87 1.17 4.17 -3.76
C GLU A 87 0.22 4.92 -2.82
N THR A 88 -0.72 5.68 -3.37
CA THR A 88 -1.54 6.62 -2.58
C THR A 88 -2.48 5.90 -1.62
N PHE A 89 -3.01 4.74 -2.00
CA PHE A 89 -3.98 4.01 -1.17
C PHE A 89 -3.38 3.59 0.17
N GLN A 90 -2.23 2.93 0.15
CA GLN A 90 -1.58 2.48 1.37
C GLN A 90 -1.06 3.65 2.21
N THR A 91 -0.63 4.76 1.59
CA THR A 91 -0.24 5.99 2.27
C THR A 91 -1.45 6.61 2.98
N LEU A 92 -2.60 6.71 2.32
CA LEU A 92 -3.82 7.31 2.90
C LEU A 92 -4.35 6.54 4.11
N ILE A 93 -4.17 5.21 4.16
CA ILE A 93 -4.54 4.43 5.36
C ILE A 93 -3.69 4.86 6.57
N VAL A 94 -2.39 5.10 6.38
CA VAL A 94 -1.51 5.61 7.44
C VAL A 94 -1.88 7.04 7.82
N VAL A 95 -2.17 7.90 6.83
CA VAL A 95 -2.64 9.28 7.05
C VAL A 95 -3.89 9.28 7.94
N LYS A 96 -4.92 8.51 7.57
CA LYS A 96 -6.17 8.43 8.33
C LYS A 96 -5.95 7.90 9.75
N ALA A 97 -5.04 6.96 9.93
CA ALA A 97 -4.67 6.47 11.26
C ALA A 97 -4.00 7.55 12.12
N LEU A 98 -3.09 8.35 11.55
CA LEU A 98 -2.47 9.48 12.23
C LEU A 98 -3.51 10.57 12.57
N GLU A 99 -4.47 10.85 11.70
CA GLU A 99 -5.56 11.79 11.97
C GLU A 99 -6.40 11.35 13.20
N GLN A 100 -6.67 10.05 13.36
CA GLN A 100 -7.35 9.50 14.56
C GLN A 100 -6.53 9.63 15.85
N LEU A 101 -5.21 9.81 15.73
CA LEU A 101 -4.31 10.14 16.83
C LEU A 101 -4.18 11.65 17.04
N GLY A 102 -4.92 12.48 16.29
CA GLY A 102 -4.98 13.94 16.47
C GLY A 102 -3.90 14.72 15.74
N TYR A 103 -3.11 14.07 14.87
CA TYR A 103 -2.10 14.76 14.06
C TYR A 103 -2.75 15.61 12.96
N LYS A 104 -2.18 16.79 12.69
CA LYS A 104 -2.46 17.54 11.46
C LYS A 104 -1.60 16.97 10.33
N VAL A 105 -2.17 16.09 9.51
CA VAL A 105 -1.44 15.54 8.37
C VAL A 105 -1.52 16.51 7.18
N LEU A 106 -0.37 16.88 6.62
CA LEU A 106 -0.27 17.75 5.46
C LEU A 106 -0.54 16.96 4.17
N PRO A 107 -0.86 17.64 3.05
CA PRO A 107 -0.99 16.96 1.76
C PRO A 107 0.25 16.14 1.44
N ILE A 108 0.05 14.97 0.83
CA ILE A 108 1.14 14.08 0.43
C ILE A 108 2.07 14.82 -0.52
N GLN A 109 3.35 14.87 -0.18
CA GLN A 109 4.39 15.41 -1.05
C GLN A 109 4.82 14.31 -2.02
N GLU A 110 4.76 14.60 -3.32
CA GLU A 110 5.26 13.70 -4.36
C GLU A 110 6.68 14.10 -4.76
N THR A 111 7.61 13.13 -4.73
CA THR A 111 9.00 13.30 -5.13
C THR A 111 9.62 11.96 -5.50
N GLU A 112 10.71 11.96 -6.28
CA GLU A 112 11.42 10.72 -6.62
C GLU A 112 12.05 10.08 -5.39
N TYR A 113 12.18 8.74 -5.39
CA TYR A 113 12.56 7.97 -4.20
C TYR A 113 13.81 8.51 -3.50
N ALA A 114 14.90 8.73 -4.24
CA ALA A 114 16.16 9.23 -3.67
C ALA A 114 15.97 10.59 -2.95
N SER A 115 15.26 11.54 -3.57
CA SER A 115 14.93 12.82 -2.97
C SER A 115 13.99 12.67 -1.77
N GLY A 116 13.06 11.72 -1.81
CA GLY A 116 12.17 11.38 -0.70
C GLY A 116 12.94 10.88 0.53
N TYR A 117 13.91 9.98 0.35
CA TYR A 117 14.77 9.55 1.46
C TYR A 117 15.59 10.70 2.05
N MET A 118 16.12 11.60 1.21
CA MET A 118 16.84 12.78 1.70
C MET A 118 15.93 13.73 2.49
N ALA A 119 14.71 13.98 2.01
CA ALA A 119 13.72 14.78 2.73
C ALA A 119 13.35 14.16 4.09
N LEU A 120 13.19 12.83 4.14
CA LEU A 120 12.98 12.11 5.40
C LEU A 120 14.19 12.21 6.33
N ALA A 121 15.41 12.06 5.81
CA ALA A 121 16.63 12.12 6.62
C ALA A 121 16.86 13.51 7.23
N ASN A 122 16.47 14.56 6.50
CA ASN A 122 16.59 15.95 6.93
C ASN A 122 15.43 16.43 7.82
N GLY A 123 14.33 15.66 7.88
CA GLY A 123 13.12 16.02 8.64
C GLY A 123 12.15 16.94 7.90
N ASP A 124 12.39 17.22 6.61
CA ASP A 124 11.47 17.95 5.74
C ASP A 124 10.20 17.14 5.46
N ALA A 125 10.34 15.81 5.43
CA ALA A 125 9.25 14.84 5.42
C ALA A 125 9.27 14.01 6.72
N SER A 126 8.10 13.57 7.16
CA SER A 126 7.95 12.80 8.40
C SER A 126 7.99 11.29 8.19
N PHE A 127 7.28 10.78 7.17
CA PHE A 127 7.26 9.34 6.86
C PHE A 127 6.94 9.05 5.39
N THR A 128 7.30 7.83 4.96
CA THR A 128 6.84 7.20 3.72
C THR A 128 6.28 5.81 4.02
N ALA A 129 5.25 5.39 3.28
CA ALA A 129 4.62 4.07 3.41
C ALA A 129 5.07 3.08 2.31
N VAL A 130 6.11 3.44 1.54
CA VAL A 130 6.56 2.73 0.34
C VAL A 130 8.07 2.44 0.36
N ASN A 131 8.65 2.18 1.53
CA ASN A 131 10.02 1.67 1.61
C ASN A 131 10.06 0.20 1.25
N TRP A 132 10.34 -0.10 -0.02
CA TRP A 132 10.57 -1.46 -0.51
C TRP A 132 11.90 -2.03 -0.04
N GLN A 133 11.89 -3.24 0.47
CA GLN A 133 13.07 -3.98 0.92
C GLN A 133 13.14 -5.32 0.21
N PRO A 134 14.31 -5.70 -0.36
CA PRO A 134 15.58 -4.96 -0.30
C PRO A 134 15.76 -3.88 -1.39
N LEU A 135 14.76 -3.66 -2.26
CA LEU A 135 14.86 -2.80 -3.44
C LEU A 135 15.38 -1.37 -3.16
N HIS A 136 14.98 -0.75 -2.06
CA HIS A 136 15.37 0.62 -1.68
C HIS A 136 16.51 0.67 -0.66
N ASN A 137 17.21 -0.44 -0.40
CA ASN A 137 18.27 -0.48 0.60
C ASN A 137 19.42 0.50 0.29
N ASP A 138 19.80 0.66 -0.98
CA ASP A 138 20.83 1.62 -1.36
C ASP A 138 20.39 3.06 -1.06
N PHE A 139 19.15 3.44 -1.39
CA PHE A 139 18.63 4.77 -1.05
C PHE A 139 18.57 5.01 0.46
N TYR A 140 18.12 4.00 1.22
CA TYR A 140 18.04 4.03 2.67
C TYR A 140 19.45 4.21 3.30
N ALA A 141 20.42 3.39 2.88
CA ALA A 141 21.78 3.46 3.39
C ALA A 141 22.47 4.79 3.04
N ASN A 142 22.34 5.24 1.78
CA ASN A 142 22.95 6.49 1.31
C ASN A 142 22.37 7.74 2.00
N ALA A 143 21.10 7.70 2.42
CA ALA A 143 20.48 8.77 3.18
C ALA A 143 20.76 8.72 4.70
N GLY A 144 21.62 7.79 5.15
CA GLY A 144 22.09 7.69 6.53
C GLY A 144 21.52 6.51 7.33
N GLY A 145 20.75 5.63 6.69
CA GLY A 145 20.30 4.36 7.28
C GLY A 145 19.63 4.50 8.65
N ASP A 146 19.91 3.55 9.54
CA ASP A 146 19.32 3.50 10.88
C ASP A 146 19.73 4.69 11.77
N ASP A 147 20.75 5.46 11.40
CA ASP A 147 21.11 6.70 12.12
C ASP A 147 20.12 7.82 11.85
N LYS A 148 19.47 7.82 10.69
CA LYS A 148 18.50 8.83 10.26
C LYS A 148 17.06 8.36 10.29
N PHE A 149 16.83 7.06 10.28
CA PHE A 149 15.50 6.51 10.10
C PHE A 149 15.02 5.65 11.27
N PHE A 150 13.73 5.72 11.51
CA PHE A 150 12.96 4.71 12.21
C PHE A 150 12.32 3.78 11.18
N ARG A 151 12.67 2.50 11.24
CA ARG A 151 12.10 1.44 10.39
C ARG A 151 11.89 0.18 11.23
N VAL A 152 10.65 -0.03 11.68
CA VAL A 152 10.28 -1.20 12.49
C VAL A 152 9.04 -1.85 11.90
N GLY A 153 9.02 -3.17 11.86
CA GLY A 153 7.90 -3.94 11.32
C GLY A 153 7.87 -3.95 9.78
N THR A 154 6.84 -4.60 9.27
CA THR A 154 6.60 -4.80 7.85
C THR A 154 5.17 -4.41 7.58
N TYR A 155 4.93 -3.44 6.71
CA TYR A 155 3.58 -2.94 6.42
C TYR A 155 2.86 -3.81 5.39
N VAL A 156 3.48 -4.04 4.25
CA VAL A 156 2.99 -4.97 3.21
C VAL A 156 4.04 -6.04 3.02
N ASP A 157 3.65 -7.31 3.02
CA ASP A 157 4.57 -8.45 2.98
C ASP A 157 4.35 -9.29 1.71
N ASN A 158 5.28 -10.20 1.41
CA ASN A 158 5.21 -11.16 0.31
C ASN A 158 5.05 -10.52 -1.08
N SER A 159 5.70 -9.39 -1.29
CA SER A 159 5.76 -8.75 -2.61
C SER A 159 6.73 -9.49 -3.53
N ALA A 160 6.38 -9.61 -4.80
CA ALA A 160 7.15 -10.34 -5.80
C ALA A 160 7.56 -9.40 -6.94
N GLN A 161 8.68 -9.70 -7.61
CA GLN A 161 9.20 -8.96 -8.76
C GLN A 161 9.83 -9.93 -9.76
N GLY A 162 9.96 -9.51 -11.02
CA GLY A 162 10.62 -10.32 -12.03
C GLY A 162 10.17 -10.00 -13.45
N TYR A 163 10.63 -10.84 -14.38
CA TYR A 163 10.41 -10.70 -15.81
C TYR A 163 9.35 -11.67 -16.29
N LEU A 164 8.55 -11.25 -17.25
CA LEU A 164 7.49 -12.05 -17.83
C LEU A 164 7.45 -11.90 -19.34
N ILE A 165 6.98 -12.96 -19.98
CA ILE A 165 6.62 -12.99 -21.39
C ILE A 165 5.22 -13.57 -21.58
N ASP A 166 4.61 -13.36 -22.75
CA ASP A 166 3.35 -14.00 -23.08
C ASP A 166 3.49 -15.52 -23.12
N LYS A 167 2.48 -16.21 -22.58
CA LYS A 167 2.48 -17.67 -22.45
C LYS A 167 2.56 -18.37 -23.80
N LYS A 168 1.91 -17.80 -24.83
CA LYS A 168 1.90 -18.35 -26.19
C LYS A 168 3.32 -18.46 -26.76
N THR A 169 4.10 -17.38 -26.70
CA THR A 169 5.49 -17.37 -27.17
C THR A 169 6.37 -18.25 -26.31
N ALA A 170 6.19 -18.21 -24.98
CA ALA A 170 6.93 -19.08 -24.06
C ALA A 170 6.78 -20.57 -24.39
N GLU A 171 5.55 -21.03 -24.65
CA GLU A 171 5.27 -22.43 -24.97
C GLU A 171 5.74 -22.81 -26.37
N GLN A 172 5.55 -21.93 -27.35
CA GLN A 172 5.93 -22.20 -28.74
C GLN A 172 7.45 -22.37 -28.90
N TYR A 173 8.23 -21.59 -28.16
CA TYR A 173 9.70 -21.57 -28.26
C TYR A 173 10.40 -22.18 -27.04
N ASN A 174 9.64 -22.76 -26.10
CA ASN A 174 10.14 -23.33 -24.85
C ASN A 174 11.06 -22.37 -24.07
N ILE A 175 10.58 -21.14 -23.87
CA ILE A 175 11.31 -20.08 -23.16
C ILE A 175 10.89 -20.10 -21.70
N THR A 176 11.83 -20.41 -20.82
CA THR A 176 11.61 -20.49 -19.37
C THR A 176 12.60 -19.66 -18.56
N ASN A 177 13.68 -19.18 -19.19
CA ASN A 177 14.75 -18.45 -18.52
C ASN A 177 15.16 -17.21 -19.33
N LEU A 178 15.36 -16.08 -18.64
CA LEU A 178 15.76 -14.81 -19.25
C LEU A 178 17.08 -14.93 -20.03
N GLY A 179 18.00 -15.80 -19.60
CA GLY A 179 19.28 -16.03 -20.30
C GLY A 179 19.11 -16.56 -21.73
N GLN A 180 17.97 -17.15 -22.08
CA GLN A 180 17.69 -17.60 -23.45
C GLN A 180 17.62 -16.43 -24.44
N LEU A 181 17.38 -15.20 -23.97
CA LEU A 181 17.39 -14.00 -24.80
C LEU A 181 18.80 -13.59 -25.23
N SER A 182 19.86 -14.28 -24.79
CA SER A 182 21.21 -14.11 -25.37
C SER A 182 21.29 -14.63 -26.81
N ASP A 183 20.38 -15.52 -27.23
CA ASP A 183 20.19 -15.90 -28.62
C ASP A 183 19.43 -14.79 -29.37
N PRO A 184 20.03 -14.15 -30.39
CA PRO A 184 19.37 -13.08 -31.15
C PRO A 184 18.07 -13.52 -31.82
N GLU A 185 17.92 -14.78 -32.22
CA GLU A 185 16.69 -15.25 -32.85
C GLU A 185 15.54 -15.36 -31.85
N ILE A 186 15.83 -15.67 -30.58
CA ILE A 186 14.84 -15.64 -29.49
C ILE A 186 14.54 -14.21 -29.07
N ALA A 187 15.55 -13.36 -28.93
CA ALA A 187 15.37 -11.96 -28.56
C ALA A 187 14.52 -11.19 -29.57
N LYS A 188 14.75 -11.43 -30.87
CA LYS A 188 14.03 -10.79 -31.98
C LYS A 188 12.53 -11.09 -31.99
N LEU A 189 12.06 -12.14 -31.31
CA LEU A 189 10.63 -12.39 -31.13
C LEU A 189 9.95 -11.23 -30.39
N PHE A 190 10.68 -10.57 -29.49
CA PHE A 190 10.20 -9.49 -28.64
C PHE A 190 10.66 -8.10 -29.13
N ASP A 191 11.19 -8.00 -30.36
CA ASP A 191 11.54 -6.74 -31.00
C ASP A 191 10.28 -6.03 -31.50
N ALA A 192 9.95 -4.91 -30.86
CA ALA A 192 8.78 -4.08 -31.16
C ALA A 192 9.14 -2.84 -32.01
N ASN A 193 10.43 -2.55 -32.20
CA ASN A 193 10.89 -1.32 -32.85
C ASN A 193 11.68 -1.55 -34.16
N GLY A 194 12.08 -2.81 -34.43
CA GLY A 194 12.78 -3.25 -35.64
C GLY A 194 14.30 -3.15 -35.59
N ASP A 195 14.92 -2.90 -34.44
CA ASP A 195 16.37 -2.80 -34.27
C ASP A 195 17.09 -4.16 -34.07
N GLY A 196 16.32 -5.25 -33.96
CA GLY A 196 16.80 -6.60 -33.78
C GLY A 196 16.98 -7.04 -32.32
N LYS A 197 16.65 -6.20 -31.34
CA LYS A 197 16.75 -6.50 -29.90
C LYS A 197 15.37 -6.69 -29.28
N ALA A 198 15.29 -7.50 -28.22
CA ALA A 198 14.09 -7.60 -27.41
C ALA A 198 13.81 -6.28 -26.68
N ASP A 199 12.59 -5.78 -26.80
CA ASP A 199 12.12 -4.56 -26.13
C ASP A 199 11.56 -4.88 -24.74
N LEU A 200 12.42 -4.90 -23.72
CA LEU A 200 12.01 -5.08 -22.32
C LEU A 200 11.33 -3.81 -21.82
N THR A 201 10.01 -3.86 -21.60
CA THR A 201 9.33 -2.80 -20.84
C THR A 201 9.79 -2.85 -19.38
N GLY A 202 10.55 -1.86 -18.94
CA GLY A 202 11.16 -1.85 -17.61
C GLY A 202 10.96 -0.56 -16.84
N CYS A 203 11.84 -0.31 -15.88
CA CYS A 203 11.61 0.67 -14.82
C CYS A 203 11.81 2.12 -15.27
N THR A 204 11.02 3.00 -14.66
CA THR A 204 11.25 4.45 -14.74
C THR A 204 12.63 4.79 -14.16
N PRO A 205 13.41 5.69 -14.80
CA PRO A 205 14.70 6.10 -14.26
C PRO A 205 14.58 6.67 -12.84
N GLY A 206 15.50 6.29 -11.95
CA GLY A 206 15.50 6.66 -10.54
C GLY A 206 14.72 5.70 -9.62
N TRP A 207 14.01 4.70 -10.17
CA TRP A 207 13.36 3.66 -9.36
C TRP A 207 14.37 2.61 -8.90
N GLY A 208 14.14 1.99 -7.73
CA GLY A 208 15.07 1.00 -7.19
C GLY A 208 15.24 -0.25 -8.07
N CYS A 209 14.28 -0.55 -8.95
CA CYS A 209 14.37 -1.67 -9.89
C CYS A 209 15.22 -1.38 -11.13
N GLU A 210 15.40 -0.11 -11.52
CA GLU A 210 16.29 0.27 -12.62
C GLU A 210 17.71 -0.29 -12.46
N PRO A 211 18.45 0.01 -11.36
CA PRO A 211 19.82 -0.48 -11.23
C PRO A 211 19.91 -2.01 -11.14
N VAL A 212 18.84 -2.69 -10.68
CA VAL A 212 18.80 -4.15 -10.65
C VAL A 212 18.65 -4.72 -12.06
N ILE A 213 17.74 -4.18 -12.87
CA ILE A 213 17.55 -4.60 -14.26
C ILE A 213 18.82 -4.33 -15.07
N GLU A 214 19.39 -3.14 -14.97
CA GLU A 214 20.65 -2.77 -15.64
C GLU A 214 21.77 -3.75 -15.28
N HIS A 215 21.97 -4.00 -13.98
CA HIS A 215 22.96 -4.94 -13.49
C HIS A 215 22.74 -6.37 -14.02
N GLN A 216 21.49 -6.82 -14.09
CA GLN A 216 21.16 -8.17 -14.56
C GLN A 216 21.34 -8.32 -16.07
N LEU A 217 21.03 -7.28 -16.87
CA LEU A 217 21.30 -7.31 -18.30
C LEU A 217 22.81 -7.41 -18.59
N ASP A 218 23.65 -6.77 -17.78
CA ASP A 218 25.11 -6.94 -17.86
C ASP A 218 25.56 -8.34 -17.41
N ALA A 219 25.13 -8.77 -16.22
CA ALA A 219 25.56 -10.03 -15.61
C ALA A 219 25.16 -11.25 -16.45
N PHE A 220 24.01 -11.19 -17.12
CA PHE A 220 23.49 -12.29 -17.94
C PHE A 220 23.92 -12.20 -19.41
N GLY A 221 24.74 -11.20 -19.78
CA GLY A 221 25.25 -11.04 -21.15
C GLY A 221 24.17 -10.69 -22.16
N LEU A 222 23.17 -9.89 -21.76
CA LEU A 222 21.97 -9.58 -22.56
C LEU A 222 22.02 -8.22 -23.24
N ARG A 223 23.07 -7.42 -23.03
CA ARG A 223 23.15 -6.04 -23.56
C ARG A 223 23.07 -5.93 -25.07
N GLU A 224 23.62 -6.91 -25.78
CA GLU A 224 23.61 -6.94 -27.24
C GLU A 224 22.25 -7.34 -27.82
N SER A 225 21.39 -8.01 -27.04
CA SER A 225 20.15 -8.61 -27.53
C SER A 225 18.88 -8.08 -26.84
N VAL A 226 19.00 -7.34 -25.74
CA VAL A 226 17.86 -6.79 -24.98
C VAL A 226 18.06 -5.30 -24.74
N SER A 227 17.02 -4.52 -25.02
CA SER A 227 16.94 -3.08 -24.72
C SER A 227 16.01 -2.86 -23.53
N HIS A 228 16.51 -2.17 -22.51
CA HIS A 228 15.70 -1.75 -21.37
C HIS A 228 14.95 -0.47 -21.74
N ASN A 229 13.67 -0.60 -22.06
CA ASN A 229 12.82 0.53 -22.39
C ASN A 229 12.33 1.20 -21.10
N GLN A 230 12.92 2.36 -20.82
CA GLN A 230 12.66 3.18 -19.65
C GLN A 230 11.82 4.40 -20.02
N GLY A 231 11.00 4.85 -19.08
CA GLY A 231 10.10 5.99 -19.27
C GLY A 231 8.98 5.97 -18.25
N ASN A 232 7.80 6.48 -18.61
CA ASN A 232 6.61 6.32 -17.77
C ASN A 232 6.13 4.87 -17.84
N TYR A 233 6.35 4.09 -16.76
CA TYR A 233 6.05 2.66 -16.76
C TYR A 233 4.59 2.35 -17.10
N ALA A 234 3.63 3.10 -16.57
CA ALA A 234 2.21 2.87 -16.83
C ALA A 234 1.84 3.06 -18.31
N ALA A 235 2.41 4.06 -18.97
CA ALA A 235 2.26 4.28 -20.41
C ALA A 235 2.90 3.14 -21.21
N LEU A 236 4.14 2.77 -20.89
CA LEU A 236 4.85 1.67 -21.55
C LEU A 236 4.09 0.33 -21.39
N MET A 237 3.56 0.07 -20.20
CA MET A 237 2.74 -1.12 -19.96
C MET A 237 1.41 -1.09 -20.72
N SER A 238 0.80 0.08 -20.91
CA SER A 238 -0.41 0.22 -21.74
C SER A 238 -0.13 -0.15 -23.20
N ASP A 239 1.02 0.27 -23.74
CA ASP A 239 1.46 -0.11 -25.08
C ASP A 239 1.76 -1.61 -25.17
N THR A 240 2.46 -2.16 -24.17
CA THR A 240 2.76 -3.60 -24.08
C THR A 240 1.49 -4.45 -24.04
N ILE A 241 0.49 -4.05 -23.25
CA ILE A 241 -0.81 -4.75 -23.21
C ILE A 241 -1.54 -4.64 -24.56
N THR A 242 -1.44 -3.49 -25.23
CA THR A 242 -2.02 -3.32 -26.57
C THR A 242 -1.37 -4.27 -27.58
N ARG A 243 -0.05 -4.44 -27.56
CA ARG A 243 0.67 -5.42 -28.41
C ARG A 243 0.26 -6.85 -28.10
N TYR A 244 0.15 -7.20 -26.82
CA TYR A 244 -0.36 -8.50 -26.39
C TYR A 244 -1.77 -8.78 -26.93
N GLN A 245 -2.68 -7.81 -26.85
CA GLN A 245 -4.04 -7.93 -27.40
C GLN A 245 -4.06 -8.11 -28.93
N GLN A 246 -3.04 -7.61 -29.63
CA GLN A 246 -2.83 -7.83 -31.06
C GLN A 246 -2.17 -9.20 -31.37
N GLY A 247 -1.91 -10.01 -30.35
CA GLY A 247 -1.31 -11.35 -30.46
C GLY A 247 0.20 -11.33 -30.71
N GLN A 248 0.86 -10.20 -30.48
CA GLN A 248 2.31 -10.03 -30.58
C GLN A 248 3.02 -10.50 -29.31
N PRO A 249 4.25 -11.01 -29.41
CA PRO A 249 5.04 -11.34 -28.22
C PRO A 249 5.33 -10.11 -27.36
N ILE A 250 5.38 -10.30 -26.05
CA ILE A 250 5.71 -9.23 -25.10
C ILE A 250 6.77 -9.67 -24.11
N LEU A 251 7.62 -8.72 -23.70
CA LEU A 251 8.61 -8.88 -22.64
C LEU A 251 8.53 -7.67 -21.70
N TYR A 252 8.36 -7.92 -20.40
CA TYR A 252 8.26 -6.84 -19.42
C TYR A 252 8.73 -7.27 -18.04
N TYR A 253 9.20 -6.30 -17.26
CA TYR A 253 9.37 -6.42 -15.83
C TYR A 253 8.10 -5.95 -15.11
N THR A 254 7.74 -6.58 -14.00
CA THR A 254 6.66 -6.08 -13.12
C THR A 254 6.85 -6.52 -11.67
N TRP A 255 5.95 -6.07 -10.80
CA TRP A 255 5.90 -6.43 -9.39
C TRP A 255 4.46 -6.70 -8.92
N THR A 256 4.35 -7.26 -7.71
CA THR A 256 3.08 -7.39 -6.97
C THR A 256 3.30 -6.83 -5.57
N PRO A 257 2.42 -5.96 -5.05
CA PRO A 257 1.12 -5.58 -5.60
C PRO A 257 1.23 -4.53 -6.72
N TYR A 258 0.55 -4.79 -7.85
CA TYR A 258 0.32 -3.83 -8.93
C TYR A 258 -0.84 -4.30 -9.81
N TRP A 259 -1.43 -3.40 -10.61
CA TRP A 259 -2.61 -3.73 -11.44
C TRP A 259 -2.30 -4.67 -12.61
N VAL A 260 -1.05 -4.72 -13.09
CA VAL A 260 -0.64 -5.47 -14.28
C VAL A 260 -1.01 -6.95 -14.17
N SER A 261 -0.77 -7.58 -13.02
CA SER A 261 -1.11 -9.00 -12.78
C SER A 261 -2.62 -9.30 -12.81
N GLY A 262 -3.47 -8.27 -12.68
CA GLY A 262 -4.92 -8.40 -12.85
C GLY A 262 -5.37 -8.33 -14.32
N VAL A 263 -4.52 -7.83 -15.22
CA VAL A 263 -4.79 -7.71 -16.66
C VAL A 263 -4.07 -8.81 -17.45
N LEU A 264 -2.80 -9.04 -17.14
CA LEU A 264 -1.95 -10.10 -17.69
C LEU A 264 -1.76 -11.18 -16.61
N VAL A 265 -2.65 -12.17 -16.58
CA VAL A 265 -2.71 -13.15 -15.49
C VAL A 265 -1.64 -14.24 -15.68
N PRO A 266 -0.69 -14.41 -14.73
CA PRO A 266 0.29 -15.49 -14.81
C PRO A 266 -0.34 -16.87 -14.89
N GLY A 267 0.18 -17.73 -15.76
CA GLY A 267 -0.32 -19.08 -16.03
C GLY A 267 -1.46 -19.15 -17.05
N LYS A 268 -2.09 -18.01 -17.36
CA LYS A 268 -3.12 -17.89 -18.41
C LYS A 268 -2.61 -17.06 -19.60
N ASP A 269 -2.21 -15.82 -19.33
CA ASP A 269 -1.84 -14.84 -20.35
C ASP A 269 -0.32 -14.76 -20.51
N VAL A 270 0.40 -14.84 -19.39
CA VAL A 270 1.86 -14.66 -19.28
C VAL A 270 2.51 -15.72 -18.39
N VAL A 271 3.83 -15.83 -18.45
CA VAL A 271 4.63 -16.67 -17.55
C VAL A 271 5.82 -15.91 -17.01
N TRP A 272 6.21 -16.20 -15.76
CA TRP A 272 7.43 -15.70 -15.16
C TRP A 272 8.65 -16.40 -15.75
N LEU A 273 9.70 -15.63 -16.04
CA LEU A 273 11.00 -16.16 -16.46
C LEU A 273 11.91 -16.33 -15.24
N GLU A 274 12.52 -17.50 -15.12
CA GLU A 274 13.65 -17.70 -14.22
C GLU A 274 14.88 -16.94 -14.75
N VAL A 275 15.89 -16.71 -13.92
CA VAL A 275 17.18 -16.13 -14.32
C VAL A 275 18.29 -17.17 -14.31
N PRO A 276 19.42 -16.96 -15.00
CA PRO A 276 20.51 -17.94 -15.05
C PRO A 276 21.14 -18.23 -13.67
N PHE A 277 21.32 -17.18 -12.87
CA PHE A 277 21.88 -17.22 -11.52
C PHE A 277 21.52 -15.94 -10.75
N THR A 278 21.67 -15.95 -9.43
CA THR A 278 21.50 -14.76 -8.60
C THR A 278 22.57 -13.71 -8.91
N SER A 279 22.16 -12.51 -9.33
CA SER A 279 23.03 -11.35 -9.50
C SER A 279 22.28 -10.08 -9.15
N LEU A 280 22.71 -9.39 -8.08
CA LEU A 280 22.06 -8.21 -7.53
C LEU A 280 23.11 -7.12 -7.22
N PRO A 281 22.80 -5.83 -7.41
CA PRO A 281 23.74 -4.74 -7.16
C PRO A 281 23.75 -4.28 -5.69
N GLY A 282 24.72 -3.44 -5.35
CA GLY A 282 24.70 -2.62 -4.13
C GLY A 282 24.57 -3.40 -2.82
N GLU A 283 23.73 -2.89 -1.92
CA GLU A 283 23.37 -3.51 -0.64
C GLU A 283 22.70 -4.89 -0.81
N GLN A 284 22.26 -5.25 -2.03
CA GLN A 284 21.60 -6.51 -2.33
C GLN A 284 22.59 -7.60 -2.79
N LYS A 285 23.87 -7.29 -3.00
CA LYS A 285 24.88 -8.20 -3.60
C LYS A 285 25.06 -9.55 -2.93
N ALA A 286 24.76 -9.64 -1.63
CA ALA A 286 24.94 -10.85 -0.83
C ALA A 286 23.62 -11.64 -0.64
N ILE A 287 22.51 -11.15 -1.20
CA ILE A 287 21.20 -11.78 -1.08
C ILE A 287 21.07 -12.88 -2.14
N ASP A 288 20.62 -14.06 -1.73
CA ASP A 288 20.18 -15.10 -2.66
C ASP A 288 18.74 -14.83 -3.11
N SER A 289 18.52 -14.72 -4.43
CA SER A 289 17.18 -14.52 -5.02
C SER A 289 16.41 -15.82 -5.23
N MET A 290 16.96 -16.97 -4.84
CA MET A 290 16.24 -18.24 -4.85
C MET A 290 15.03 -18.18 -3.91
N LEU A 291 13.83 -18.43 -4.46
CA LEU A 291 12.60 -18.43 -3.69
C LEU A 291 12.37 -19.79 -3.00
N PRO A 292 11.51 -19.85 -1.95
CA PRO A 292 11.22 -21.11 -1.24
C PRO A 292 10.64 -22.24 -2.09
N ASN A 293 10.14 -21.94 -3.29
CA ASN A 293 9.67 -22.92 -4.26
C ASN A 293 10.80 -23.56 -5.10
N GLY A 294 12.07 -23.20 -4.84
CA GLY A 294 13.24 -23.71 -5.54
C GLY A 294 13.49 -23.07 -6.90
N LYS A 295 12.79 -21.98 -7.24
CA LYS A 295 12.97 -21.23 -8.48
C LYS A 295 13.65 -19.90 -8.22
N ASN A 296 14.44 -19.46 -9.20
CA ASN A 296 15.11 -18.16 -9.14
C ASN A 296 14.55 -17.23 -10.19
N TYR A 297 13.78 -16.22 -9.76
CA TYR A 297 13.21 -15.20 -10.65
C TYR A 297 14.04 -13.91 -10.71
N GLY A 298 15.24 -13.93 -10.14
CA GLY A 298 16.19 -12.81 -10.15
C GLY A 298 15.95 -11.75 -9.08
N PHE A 299 14.85 -11.84 -8.34
CA PHE A 299 14.54 -10.94 -7.24
C PHE A 299 14.14 -11.76 -6.00
N PRO A 300 14.64 -11.40 -4.80
CA PRO A 300 14.16 -12.02 -3.57
C PRO A 300 12.70 -11.61 -3.30
N LEU A 301 12.03 -12.30 -2.38
CA LEU A 301 10.76 -11.78 -1.85
C LEU A 301 11.00 -10.41 -1.22
N ASN A 302 10.14 -9.47 -1.60
CA ASN A 302 10.18 -8.11 -1.11
C ASN A 302 9.09 -7.88 -0.07
N HIS A 303 9.27 -6.83 0.71
CA HIS A 303 8.23 -6.28 1.55
C HIS A 303 8.35 -4.77 1.60
N MET A 304 7.28 -4.09 1.98
CA MET A 304 7.29 -2.64 2.25
C MET A 304 7.20 -2.39 3.74
N SER A 305 7.98 -1.42 4.23
CA SER A 305 7.87 -0.90 5.59
C SER A 305 7.44 0.56 5.57
N ILE A 306 6.86 1.02 6.68
CA ILE A 306 6.74 2.45 6.94
C ILE A 306 8.07 2.92 7.50
N VAL A 307 8.68 3.91 6.85
CA VAL A 307 9.92 4.55 7.28
C VAL A 307 9.62 5.97 7.70
N ALA A 308 10.12 6.37 8.86
CA ALA A 308 9.98 7.71 9.38
C ALA A 308 11.33 8.34 9.70
N ASN A 309 11.39 9.66 9.73
CA ASN A 309 12.51 10.38 10.33
C ASN A 309 12.69 9.91 11.79
N LYS A 310 13.93 9.60 12.20
CA LYS A 310 14.22 9.03 13.52
C LYS A 310 13.89 9.98 14.67
N GLU A 311 14.20 11.27 14.51
CA GLU A 311 13.90 12.28 15.53
C GLU A 311 12.40 12.50 15.66
N PHE A 312 11.67 12.55 14.54
CA PHE A 312 10.21 12.57 14.52
C PHE A 312 9.63 11.37 15.28
N ALA A 313 10.06 10.15 14.96
CA ALA A 313 9.55 8.94 15.61
C ALA A 313 9.86 8.92 17.12
N ALA A 314 11.07 9.34 17.52
CA ALA A 314 11.44 9.44 18.93
C ALA A 314 10.60 10.47 19.70
N ALA A 315 10.30 11.61 19.07
CA ALA A 315 9.42 12.62 19.66
C ALA A 315 7.95 12.18 19.70
N ASN A 316 7.53 11.24 18.84
CA ASN A 316 6.16 10.82 18.61
C ASN A 316 5.95 9.31 18.85
N PRO A 317 6.00 8.84 20.11
CA PRO A 317 5.93 7.41 20.42
C PRO A 317 4.63 6.74 19.94
N ALA A 318 3.51 7.47 19.93
CA ALA A 318 2.25 6.97 19.36
C ALA A 318 2.38 6.67 17.85
N ALA A 319 2.93 7.60 17.08
CA ALA A 319 3.14 7.42 15.65
C ALA A 319 4.19 6.32 15.37
N ALA A 320 5.28 6.28 16.13
CA ALA A 320 6.29 5.21 16.02
C ALA A 320 5.69 3.83 16.28
N LYS A 321 4.84 3.71 17.32
CA LYS A 321 4.12 2.46 17.61
C LYS A 321 3.16 2.11 16.49
N LEU A 322 2.39 3.07 15.98
CA LEU A 322 1.49 2.88 14.85
C LEU A 322 2.24 2.33 13.64
N PHE A 323 3.32 2.98 13.21
CA PHE A 323 4.14 2.56 12.07
C PHE A 323 4.70 1.14 12.23
N ALA A 324 5.06 0.75 13.46
CA ALA A 324 5.60 -0.57 13.75
C ALA A 324 4.59 -1.72 13.66
N ILE A 325 3.29 -1.45 13.86
CA ILE A 325 2.26 -2.48 13.99
C ILE A 325 1.28 -2.54 12.82
N MET A 326 1.19 -1.48 12.01
CA MET A 326 0.30 -1.47 10.86
C MET A 326 0.66 -2.56 9.86
N LYS A 327 -0.37 -3.21 9.32
CA LYS A 327 -0.27 -4.31 8.36
C LYS A 327 -1.36 -4.13 7.30
N LEU A 328 -0.98 -4.08 6.03
CA LEU A 328 -1.91 -3.98 4.92
C LEU A 328 -1.75 -5.24 4.04
N PRO A 329 -2.82 -6.03 3.85
CA PRO A 329 -2.76 -7.20 2.97
C PRO A 329 -2.43 -6.80 1.53
N ILE A 330 -1.49 -7.53 0.92
CA ILE A 330 -1.05 -7.30 -0.46
C ILE A 330 -2.18 -7.46 -1.49
N ASP A 331 -3.14 -8.35 -1.21
CA ASP A 331 -4.30 -8.60 -2.07
C ASP A 331 -5.24 -7.38 -2.08
N ASP A 332 -5.36 -6.67 -0.97
CA ASP A 332 -6.18 -5.45 -0.89
C ASP A 332 -5.56 -4.31 -1.69
N VAL A 333 -4.22 -4.18 -1.64
CA VAL A 333 -3.48 -3.21 -2.48
C VAL A 333 -3.67 -3.55 -3.95
N SER A 334 -3.51 -4.83 -4.32
CA SER A 334 -3.68 -5.28 -5.71
C SER A 334 -5.11 -5.06 -6.22
N ALA A 335 -6.12 -5.37 -5.41
CA ALA A 335 -7.52 -5.14 -5.74
C ALA A 335 -7.82 -3.65 -5.90
N GLN A 336 -7.25 -2.79 -5.05
CA GLN A 336 -7.42 -1.35 -5.17
C GLN A 336 -6.75 -0.80 -6.43
N ASN A 337 -5.53 -1.24 -6.76
CA ASN A 337 -4.81 -0.84 -7.96
C ASN A 337 -5.56 -1.25 -9.23
N LEU A 338 -6.17 -2.44 -9.24
CA LEU A 338 -7.03 -2.88 -10.36
C LEU A 338 -8.24 -1.95 -10.56
N ARG A 339 -8.88 -1.48 -9.48
CA ARG A 339 -9.98 -0.51 -9.57
C ARG A 339 -9.54 0.82 -10.17
N MET A 340 -8.34 1.29 -9.84
CA MET A 340 -7.75 2.48 -10.45
C MET A 340 -7.55 2.30 -11.95
N GLN A 341 -7.01 1.15 -12.36
CA GLN A 341 -6.87 0.80 -13.79
C GLN A 341 -8.23 0.82 -14.50
N GLN A 342 -9.29 0.34 -13.84
CA GLN A 342 -10.66 0.28 -14.37
C GLN A 342 -11.37 1.65 -14.39
N GLY A 343 -10.69 2.72 -13.98
CA GLY A 343 -11.16 4.10 -14.11
C GLY A 343 -11.36 4.84 -12.79
N GLU A 344 -11.36 4.16 -11.64
CA GLU A 344 -11.52 4.76 -10.31
C GLU A 344 -10.18 5.31 -9.77
N LYS A 345 -9.54 6.21 -10.54
CA LYS A 345 -8.16 6.69 -10.30
C LYS A 345 -8.05 8.15 -9.84
N SER A 346 -9.16 8.84 -9.62
CA SER A 346 -9.12 10.20 -9.09
C SER A 346 -8.70 10.20 -7.62
N SER A 347 -8.14 11.31 -7.11
CA SER A 347 -7.81 11.43 -5.67
C SER A 347 -9.02 11.17 -4.77
N ALA A 348 -10.22 11.57 -5.20
CA ALA A 348 -11.47 11.31 -4.49
C ALA A 348 -11.83 9.81 -4.47
N ASP A 349 -11.60 9.09 -5.58
CA ASP A 349 -11.80 7.65 -5.62
C ASP A 349 -10.84 6.92 -4.69
N ILE A 350 -9.55 7.25 -4.74
CA ILE A 350 -8.55 6.60 -3.90
C ILE A 350 -8.82 6.86 -2.41
N ALA A 351 -9.23 8.08 -2.04
CA ALA A 351 -9.66 8.39 -0.69
C ALA A 351 -10.88 7.57 -0.26
N ARG A 352 -11.90 7.47 -1.13
CA ARG A 352 -13.08 6.61 -0.92
C ARG A 352 -12.69 5.14 -0.78
N HIS A 353 -11.68 4.66 -1.50
CA HIS A 353 -11.18 3.28 -1.37
C HIS A 353 -10.53 3.05 -0.01
N ALA A 354 -9.71 3.98 0.46
CA ALA A 354 -9.12 3.93 1.81
C ALA A 354 -10.20 3.94 2.90
N ASP A 355 -11.21 4.81 2.79
CA ASP A 355 -12.33 4.84 3.74
C ASP A 355 -13.15 3.54 3.74
N ALA A 356 -13.43 2.99 2.55
CA ALA A 356 -14.14 1.72 2.43
C ALA A 356 -13.33 0.55 3.01
N TRP A 357 -12.02 0.54 2.80
CA TRP A 357 -11.13 -0.47 3.37
C TRP A 357 -11.10 -0.38 4.90
N ILE A 358 -10.98 0.83 5.47
CA ILE A 358 -11.00 1.04 6.93
C ILE A 358 -12.33 0.57 7.51
N ALA A 359 -13.46 0.93 6.89
CA ALA A 359 -14.78 0.50 7.36
C ALA A 359 -14.94 -1.03 7.33
N ALA A 360 -14.39 -1.70 6.31
CA ALA A 360 -14.39 -3.16 6.23
C ALA A 360 -13.44 -3.84 7.24
N HIS A 361 -12.42 -3.13 7.71
CA HIS A 361 -11.39 -3.62 8.63
C HIS A 361 -11.39 -2.86 9.97
N GLN A 362 -12.54 -2.34 10.39
CA GLN A 362 -12.64 -1.37 11.48
C GLN A 362 -12.02 -1.87 12.78
N SER A 363 -12.27 -3.13 13.16
CA SER A 363 -11.68 -3.73 14.37
C SER A 363 -10.15 -3.79 14.33
N THR A 364 -9.56 -4.07 13.16
CA THR A 364 -8.10 -4.09 12.98
C THR A 364 -7.54 -2.68 13.09
N PHE A 365 -8.18 -1.73 12.39
CA PHE A 365 -7.79 -0.34 12.38
C PHE A 365 -7.87 0.28 13.79
N ASP A 366 -8.97 0.10 14.50
CA ASP A 366 -9.17 0.58 15.87
C ASP A 366 -8.13 -0.01 16.82
N GLY A 367 -7.82 -1.30 16.68
CA GLY A 367 -6.79 -1.97 17.46
C GLY A 367 -5.39 -1.37 17.27
N TRP A 368 -5.08 -0.83 16.09
CA TRP A 368 -3.84 -0.06 15.89
C TRP A 368 -3.85 1.27 16.62
N ILE A 369 -4.96 2.01 16.55
CA ILE A 369 -5.12 3.31 17.19
C ILE A 369 -5.03 3.18 18.72
N GLU A 370 -5.68 2.17 19.30
CA GLU A 370 -5.64 1.91 20.74
C GLU A 370 -4.22 1.60 21.23
N GLN A 371 -3.51 0.72 20.54
CA GLN A 371 -2.12 0.39 20.88
C GLN A 371 -1.19 1.60 20.73
N ALA A 372 -1.39 2.43 19.71
CA ALA A 372 -0.64 3.65 19.52
C ALA A 372 -0.90 4.67 20.64
N LYS A 373 -2.16 4.84 21.08
CA LYS A 373 -2.50 5.71 22.21
C LYS A 373 -1.87 5.25 23.52
N GLN A 374 -1.82 3.94 23.78
CA GLN A 374 -1.19 3.38 24.97
C GLN A 374 0.32 3.66 25.01
N ALA A 375 1.00 3.64 23.86
CA ALA A 375 2.43 3.96 23.79
C ALA A 375 2.76 5.43 24.09
N ALA A 376 1.78 6.35 24.02
CA ALA A 376 1.97 7.75 24.39
C ALA A 376 1.96 8.00 25.90
N GLN A 377 1.50 7.02 26.69
CA GLN A 377 1.33 7.12 28.15
C GLN A 377 2.51 6.52 28.93
N GLN A 378 3.45 5.89 28.22
CA GLN A 378 4.69 5.31 28.76
C GLN A 378 5.83 6.29 28.56
#